data_AF-A0A4S4A2S8-F1
#
_entry.id   AF-A0A4S4A2S8-F1
#
_cell.length_a   1.000
_cell.length_b   1.000
_cell.length_c   1.000
_cell.angle_alpha   90.00
_cell.angle_beta   90.00
_cell.angle_gamma   90.00
#
_symmetry.space_group_name_H-M   'P 1'
#
loop_
_entity.id
_entity.type
_entity.pdbx_description
1 polymer ?
#
loop_
_entity_poly.entity_id
_entity_poly.type
_entity_poly.pdbx_seq_one_letter_code
_entity_poly.pdbx_strand_id
1 'polypeptide(L)' 'MNKAKLYKIIDLLDEIRIVNEMIQLHLSHNDVAMMLGQYQHRKNRLIEDLAYELGQNNSKTTILTGL' A
#
# COMPACT_ATOMS: atom_id res chain seq x y z
N MET A 1 17.10 14.65 0.37
CA MET A 1 16.41 13.66 1.22
C MET A 1 17.34 13.28 2.37
N ASN A 2 16.90 13.29 3.62
CA ASN A 2 17.77 12.94 4.76
C ASN A 2 17.82 11.41 4.96
N LYS A 3 18.81 10.91 5.73
CA LYS A 3 18.99 9.46 5.94
C LYS A 3 17.77 8.78 6.56
N ALA A 4 17.15 9.41 7.56
CA ALA A 4 15.97 8.88 8.24
C ALA A 4 14.80 8.66 7.26
N LYS A 5 14.58 9.63 6.37
CA LYS A 5 13.57 9.57 5.32
C LYS A 5 13.86 8.46 4.29
N LEU A 6 15.13 8.27 3.93
CA LEU A 6 15.53 7.17 3.04
C LEU A 6 15.26 5.80 3.69
N TYR A 7 15.63 5.61 4.96
CA TYR A 7 15.35 4.35 5.66
C TYR A 7 13.85 4.08 5.77
N LYS A 8 13.06 5.09 6.12
CA LYS A 8 11.59 4.97 6.16
C LYS A 8 11.01 4.54 4.82
N ILE A 9 11.51 5.07 3.70
CA ILE A 9 11.08 4.66 2.36
C ILE A 9 11.44 3.20 2.08
N ILE A 10 12.65 2.76 2.46
CA ILE A 10 13.07 1.37 2.30
C ILE A 10 12.15 0.43 3.11
N ASP A 11 11.88 0.78 4.37
CA ASP A 11 10.99 -0.01 5.24
C ASP A 11 9.58 -0.13 4.64
N LEU A 12 9.03 0.97 4.11
CA LEU A 12 7.72 0.97 3.44
C LEU A 12 7.72 0.07 2.19
N LEU A 13 8.80 0.08 1.39
CA LEU A 13 8.91 -0.77 0.21
C LEU A 13 8.97 -2.26 0.59
N ASP A 14 9.72 -2.60 1.64
CA ASP A 14 9.78 -3.97 2.15
C ASP A 14 8.42 -4.44 2.68
N GLU A 15 7.70 -3.59 3.42
CA GLU A 15 6.37 -3.93 3.91
C GLU A 15 5.37 -4.12 2.76
N ILE A 16 5.41 -3.26 1.73
CA ILE A 16 4.59 -3.41 0.52
C ILE A 16 4.89 -4.74 -0.17
N ARG A 17 6.17 -5.13 -0.28
CA ARG A 17 6.56 -6.42 -0.87
C ARG A 17 5.95 -7.59 -0.10
N ILE A 18 6.08 -7.61 1.23
CA ILE A 18 5.51 -8.65 2.10
C ILE A 18 3.98 -8.72 1.93
N VAL A 19 3.30 -7.57 1.93
CA VAL A 19 1.83 -7.54 1.76
C VAL A 19 1.42 -8.05 0.37
N ASN A 20 2.19 -7.75 -0.69
CA ASN A 20 1.93 -8.31 -2.02
C ASN A 20 2.08 -9.84 -2.05
N GLU A 21 3.08 -10.39 -1.37
CA GLU A 21 3.27 -11.85 -1.23
C GLU A 21 2.06 -12.48 -0.52
N MET A 22 1.54 -11.85 0.53
CA MET A 22 0.32 -12.32 1.22
C MET A 22 -0.93 -12.25 0.34
N ILE A 23 -1.09 -11.19 -0.45
CA ILE A 23 -2.19 -11.07 -1.42
C ILE A 23 -2.10 -12.20 -2.45
N GLN A 24 -0.91 -12.45 -3.00
CA GLN A 24 -0.69 -13.52 -3.98
C GLN A 24 -1.00 -14.91 -3.39
N LEU A 25 -0.62 -15.14 -2.13
CA LEU A 25 -0.93 -16.38 -1.44
C LEU A 25 -2.44 -16.61 -1.32
N HIS A 26 -3.22 -15.59 -0.96
CA HIS A 26 -4.68 -15.76 -0.83
C HIS A 26 -5.37 -15.87 -2.20
N LEU A 27 -4.87 -15.19 -3.23
CA LEU A 27 -5.36 -15.33 -4.61
C LEU A 27 -5.08 -16.73 -5.19
N SER A 28 -3.92 -17.32 -4.88
CA SER A 28 -3.54 -18.65 -5.41
C SER A 28 -4.26 -19.81 -4.73
N HIS A 29 -4.72 -19.64 -3.49
CA HIS A 29 -5.41 -20.68 -2.72
C HIS A 29 -6.94 -20.60 -2.80
N ASN A 30 -7.50 -19.69 -3.62
CA ASN A 30 -8.95 -19.42 -3.67
C ASN A 30 -9.51 -19.10 -2.26
N ASP A 31 -8.69 -18.41 -1.47
CA ASP A 31 -8.89 -18.27 -0.03
C ASP A 31 -9.84 -17.12 0.32
N VAL A 32 -10.25 -17.07 1.59
CA VAL A 32 -11.32 -16.20 2.13
C VAL A 32 -11.19 -14.73 1.68
N ALA A 33 -12.19 -14.25 0.91
CA ALA A 33 -12.28 -12.88 0.38
C ALA A 33 -12.08 -11.77 1.44
N MET A 34 -12.44 -12.04 2.69
CA MET A 34 -12.23 -11.12 3.81
C MET A 34 -10.75 -10.86 4.10
N MET A 35 -9.91 -11.90 4.11
CA MET A 35 -8.46 -11.75 4.39
C MET A 35 -7.77 -11.01 3.24
N LEU A 36 -8.13 -11.34 2.00
CA LEU A 36 -7.67 -10.62 0.82
C LEU A 36 -7.98 -9.13 0.91
N GLY A 37 -9.21 -8.76 1.31
CA GLY A 37 -9.61 -7.37 1.49
C GLY A 37 -8.78 -6.62 2.55
N GLN A 38 -8.42 -7.28 3.65
CA GLN A 38 -7.56 -6.70 4.68
C GLN A 38 -6.15 -6.39 4.16
N TYR A 39 -5.54 -7.33 3.43
CA TYR A 39 -4.21 -7.10 2.85
C TYR A 39 -4.24 -6.03 1.76
N GLN A 40 -5.29 -5.99 0.92
CA GLN A 40 -5.47 -4.93 -0.07
C GLN A 40 -5.61 -3.54 0.58
N HIS A 41 -6.38 -3.44 1.67
CA HIS A 41 -6.51 -2.19 2.41
C HIS A 41 -5.18 -1.74 3.01
N ARG A 42 -4.43 -2.65 3.65
CA ARG A 42 -3.10 -2.36 4.20
C ARG A 42 -2.12 -1.90 3.11
N LYS A 43 -2.11 -2.57 1.96
CA LYS A 43 -1.28 -2.16 0.81
C LYS A 43 -1.56 -0.73 0.38
N ASN A 44 -2.83 -0.34 0.28
CA ASN A 44 -3.20 1.02 -0.14
C ASN A 44 -2.70 2.06 0.86
N ARG A 45 -2.81 1.81 2.17
CA ARG A 45 -2.27 2.69 3.21
C ARG A 45 -0.75 2.85 3.11
N LEU A 46 -0.02 1.75 2.89
CA LEU A 46 1.44 1.82 2.71
C LEU A 46 1.85 2.60 1.46
N ILE A 47 1.09 2.49 0.37
CA ILE A 47 1.32 3.27 -0.86
C ILE A 47 1.05 4.76 -0.61
N GLU A 48 0.01 5.11 0.14
CA GLU A 48 -0.27 6.50 0.54
C GLU A 48 0.87 7.09 1.39
N ASP A 49 1.35 6.33 2.38
CA ASP A 49 2.47 6.72 3.22
C ASP A 49 3.77 6.87 2.40
N LEU A 50 4.03 5.96 1.46
CA LEU A 50 5.15 6.05 0.54
C LEU A 50 5.05 7.27 -0.38
N ALA A 51 3.87 7.56 -0.92
CA ALA A 51 3.65 8.73 -1.77
C ALA A 51 3.89 10.03 -0.98
N TYR A 52 3.39 10.10 0.25
CA TYR A 52 3.65 11.21 1.17
C TYR A 52 5.16 11.39 1.42
N GLU A 53 5.87 10.31 1.74
CA GLU A 53 7.32 10.36 1.92
C GLU A 53 8.04 10.78 0.63
N LEU A 54 7.61 10.33 -0.54
CA LEU A 54 8.21 10.76 -1.80
C LEU A 54 7.87 12.22 -2.18
N GLY A 55 7.04 12.91 -1.40
CA GLY A 55 6.61 14.29 -1.68
C GLY A 55 5.57 14.36 -2.79
N GLN A 56 4.99 13.23 -3.18
CA GLN A 56 3.83 13.17 -4.06
C GLN A 56 2.60 13.50 -3.21
N ASN A 57 2.34 14.80 -3.02
CA ASN A 57 1.07 15.26 -2.48
C ASN A 57 -0.02 14.92 -3.50
N ASN A 58 -0.63 13.75 -3.36
CA ASN A 58 -1.96 13.52 -3.92
C ASN A 58 -2.92 14.39 -3.10
N SER A 59 -2.99 15.68 -3.43
CA SER A 59 -4.21 16.45 -3.22
C SER A 59 -5.33 15.55 -3.71
N LYS A 60 -6.20 15.11 -2.79
CA LYS A 60 -7.37 14.32 -3.11
C LYS A 60 -8.09 15.00 -4.28
N THR A 61 -7.84 14.57 -5.51
CA THR A 61 -8.84 14.71 -6.55
C THR A 61 -9.91 13.75 -6.10
N THR A 62 -10.87 14.32 -5.39
CA THR A 62 -12.23 13.82 -5.27
C THR A 62 -12.73 13.56 -6.67
N ILE A 63 -12.34 12.42 -7.25
CA ILE A 63 -13.11 11.78 -8.29
C ILE A 63 -14.24 11.09 -7.53
N LEU A 64 -15.22 11.90 -7.15
CA LEU A 64 -16.61 11.46 -7.08
C LEU A 64 -17.01 11.11 -8.53
N THR A 65 -16.48 10.01 -9.05
CA THR A 65 -17.12 9.30 -10.15
C THR A 65 -18.28 8.55 -9.55
N GLY A 66 -19.47 9.07 -9.79
CA GLY A 66 -20.69 8.28 -9.98
C GLY A 66 -21.28 7.68 -8.70
N LEU A 67 -22.19 8.42 -8.08
CA LEU A 67 -23.65 8.18 -8.15
C LEU A 67 -24.37 9.34 -7.45
#